data_AF-A0A957M1R0-F1
#
_entry.id   AF-A0A957M1R0-F1
#
_cell.length_a   1.000
_cell.length_b   1.000
_cell.length_c   1.000
_cell.angle_alpha   90.00
_cell.angle_beta   90.00
_cell.angle_gamma   90.00
#
_symmetry.space_group_name_H-M   'P 1'
#
loop_
_entity.id
_entity.type
_entity.pdbx_description
1 polymer ?
#
loop_
_entity_poly.entity_id
_entity_poly.type
_entity_poly.pdbx_seq_one_letter_code
_entity_poly.pdbx_strand_id
1 'polypeptide(L)'
;MKIYLFCEGQTEKNVVEKFAALANPSFKGDGKAKVNNQMTSTLGPLIGKPDAIRVLIMRDLDKGEAPEDIVQSIRNAVQKMLTDRQISGGVDFQPHKAYPNVYLLSLDEFDLHLALHLALDKWHDSFINATIDDYVLDLALREQTASSLLRKKEWSTTPAQIIRKVTERIPALLQDNGIPLQEAKDYVRLYAAVIQAHSSPAIFAGKVVANASQEDKQNVFAPLLAALNFLEEPSS
;
A
#
# COMPACT_ATOMS: atom_id res chain seq x y z
N MET A 1 20.50 -1.79 -2.11
CA MET A 1 19.78 -0.51 -2.20
C MET A 1 18.80 -0.40 -1.03
N LYS A 2 18.59 0.79 -0.48
CA LYS A 2 17.68 1.02 0.66
C LYS A 2 16.54 1.91 0.21
N ILE A 3 15.30 1.48 0.43
CA ILE A 3 14.12 2.30 0.16
C ILE A 3 13.60 2.88 1.47
N TYR A 4 13.32 4.17 1.52
CA TYR A 4 12.63 4.81 2.64
C TYR A 4 11.13 4.67 2.44
N LEU A 5 10.46 3.94 3.34
CA LEU A 5 9.01 3.73 3.27
C LEU A 5 8.31 4.65 4.27
N PHE A 6 7.47 5.55 3.75
CA PHE A 6 6.56 6.38 4.54
C PHE A 6 5.12 5.97 4.24
N CYS A 7 4.42 5.47 5.26
CA CYS A 7 3.04 5.03 5.14
C CYS A 7 2.30 5.21 6.47
N GLU A 8 0.98 5.05 6.44
CA GLU A 8 0.13 5.33 7.59
C GLU A 8 0.16 4.20 8.62
N GLY A 9 0.18 2.95 8.13
CA GLY A 9 -0.01 1.76 8.94
C GLY A 9 1.02 0.64 8.76
N GLN A 10 0.82 -0.38 9.59
CA GLN A 10 1.63 -1.60 9.58
C GLN A 10 1.24 -2.55 8.43
N THR A 11 0.06 -2.40 7.85
CA THR A 11 -0.40 -3.24 6.73
C THR A 11 0.46 -2.99 5.50
N GLU A 12 0.65 -1.73 5.12
CA GLU A 12 1.48 -1.25 4.01
C GLU A 12 2.91 -1.76 4.17
N LYS A 13 3.47 -1.63 5.38
CA LYS A 13 4.79 -2.18 5.70
C LYS A 13 4.84 -3.68 5.43
N ASN A 14 3.90 -4.44 5.97
CA ASN A 14 3.90 -5.89 5.83
C ASN A 14 3.69 -6.34 4.37
N VAL A 15 2.97 -5.57 3.56
CA VAL A 15 2.80 -5.79 2.12
C VAL A 15 4.12 -5.52 1.40
N VAL A 16 4.72 -4.34 1.60
CA VAL A 16 5.98 -3.94 0.94
C VAL A 16 7.12 -4.88 1.31
N GLU A 17 7.22 -5.31 2.58
CA GLU A 17 8.23 -6.29 3.04
C GLU A 17 8.16 -7.64 2.31
N LYS A 18 7.04 -7.98 1.66
CA LYS A 18 6.93 -9.21 0.85
C LYS A 18 7.40 -9.06 -0.59
N PHE A 19 7.50 -7.82 -1.07
CA PHE A 19 8.11 -7.49 -2.36
C PHE A 19 9.59 -7.05 -2.20
N ALA A 20 9.98 -6.74 -0.96
CA ALA A 20 11.25 -6.18 -0.52
C ALA A 20 12.54 -6.99 -0.74
N ALA A 21 12.53 -8.15 -1.41
CA ALA A 21 13.79 -8.67 -1.96
C ALA A 21 14.46 -7.65 -2.92
N LEU A 22 13.63 -6.76 -3.50
CA LEU A 22 13.97 -5.59 -4.30
C LEU A 22 14.24 -4.32 -3.44
N ALA A 23 13.78 -4.28 -2.19
CA ALA A 23 13.69 -3.05 -1.43
C ALA A 23 13.69 -3.29 0.07
N ASN A 24 14.85 -3.32 0.74
CA ASN A 24 14.92 -3.38 2.22
C ASN A 24 14.37 -2.06 2.81
N PRO A 25 13.09 -1.99 3.24
CA PRO A 25 12.43 -0.72 3.46
C PRO A 25 12.71 -0.21 4.87
N SER A 26 13.24 1.00 4.99
CA SER A 26 13.35 1.69 6.28
C SER A 26 12.02 2.34 6.61
N PHE A 27 11.21 1.63 7.41
CA PHE A 27 9.88 2.08 7.81
C PHE A 27 9.89 3.26 8.76
N LYS A 28 9.05 4.25 8.46
CA LYS A 28 8.68 5.37 9.34
C LYS A 28 7.16 5.58 9.23
N GLY A 29 6.42 5.14 10.25
CA GLY A 29 4.96 5.32 10.30
C GLY A 29 4.49 5.73 11.70
N ASP A 30 3.60 6.72 11.77
CA ASP A 30 2.85 7.15 12.96
C ASP A 30 1.56 7.94 12.56
N GLY A 31 0.85 7.47 11.51
CA GLY A 31 -0.41 8.06 11.03
C GLY A 31 -0.29 9.25 10.06
N LYS A 32 -1.41 9.53 9.37
CA LYS A 32 -1.57 10.51 8.28
C LYS A 32 -0.90 11.87 8.50
N ALA A 33 -1.08 12.46 9.69
CA ALA A 33 -0.57 13.80 10.02
C ALA A 33 0.97 13.90 10.09
N LYS A 34 1.68 12.77 10.11
CA LYS A 34 3.14 12.74 10.29
C LYS A 34 3.92 12.30 9.06
N VAL A 35 3.29 11.77 8.02
CA VAL A 35 3.97 11.27 6.82
C VAL A 35 4.89 12.35 6.22
N ASN A 36 4.35 13.55 5.95
CA ASN A 36 5.13 14.64 5.36
C ASN A 36 6.26 15.12 6.29
N ASN A 37 5.98 15.26 7.59
CA ASN A 37 6.98 15.71 8.57
C ASN A 37 8.10 14.68 8.77
N GLN A 38 7.77 13.39 8.80
CA GLN A 38 8.75 12.30 8.89
C GLN A 38 9.58 12.21 7.62
N MET A 39 8.95 12.36 6.46
CA MET A 39 9.64 12.42 5.18
C MET A 39 10.68 13.55 5.18
N THR A 40 10.26 14.79 5.44
CA THR A 40 11.17 15.94 5.37
C THR A 40 12.29 15.90 6.41
N SER A 41 11.99 15.47 7.64
CA SER A 41 13.00 15.31 8.70
C SER A 41 13.97 14.16 8.45
N THR A 42 13.54 13.08 7.77
CA THR A 42 14.39 11.93 7.46
C THR A 42 15.23 12.16 6.21
N LEU A 43 14.61 12.65 5.13
CA LEU A 43 15.26 12.82 3.83
C LEU A 43 16.10 14.09 3.78
N GLY A 44 15.66 15.15 4.45
CA GLY A 44 16.35 16.42 4.40
C GLY A 44 17.85 16.34 4.74
N PRO A 45 18.28 15.69 5.83
CA PRO A 45 19.70 15.49 6.14
C PRO A 45 20.48 14.58 5.17
N LEU A 46 19.80 13.94 4.21
CA LEU A 46 20.40 13.07 3.20
C LEU A 46 20.61 13.78 1.86
N ILE A 47 19.89 14.85 1.58
CA ILE A 47 20.03 15.61 0.33
C ILE A 47 21.46 16.15 0.21
N GLY A 48 22.07 15.96 -0.96
CA GLY A 48 23.46 16.36 -1.25
C GLY A 48 24.53 15.37 -0.72
N LYS A 49 24.12 14.24 -0.13
CA LYS A 49 25.04 13.13 0.15
C LYS A 49 25.22 12.25 -1.10
N PRO A 50 26.34 11.51 -1.19
CA PRO A 50 26.63 10.67 -2.37
C PRO A 50 25.73 9.44 -2.53
N ASP A 51 24.89 9.14 -1.54
CA ASP A 51 24.04 7.94 -1.56
C ASP A 51 22.71 8.23 -2.27
N ALA A 52 22.37 7.36 -3.23
CA ALA A 52 21.06 7.29 -3.88
C ALA A 52 19.91 7.29 -2.85
N ILE A 53 18.95 8.20 -3.02
CA ILE A 53 17.77 8.34 -2.17
C ILE A 53 16.57 7.74 -2.91
N ARG A 54 16.07 6.60 -2.42
CA ARG A 54 14.87 5.94 -2.96
C ARG A 54 13.73 5.99 -1.97
N VAL A 55 12.59 6.54 -2.36
CA VAL A 55 11.51 6.84 -1.44
C VAL A 55 10.20 6.28 -1.97
N LEU A 56 9.55 5.43 -1.18
CA LEU A 56 8.18 5.02 -1.42
C LEU A 56 7.27 5.68 -0.39
N ILE A 57 6.27 6.40 -0.87
CA ILE A 57 5.19 6.95 -0.05
C ILE A 57 3.92 6.19 -0.40
N MET A 58 3.25 5.63 0.61
CA MET A 58 1.94 5.01 0.43
C MET A 58 0.91 5.79 1.24
N ARG A 59 -0.23 6.09 0.62
CA ARG A 59 -1.34 6.79 1.26
C ARG A 59 -2.66 6.13 0.91
N ASP A 60 -3.52 6.01 1.90
CA ASP A 60 -4.93 5.68 1.70
C ASP A 60 -5.68 6.91 1.17
N LEU A 61 -6.81 6.69 0.51
CA LEU A 61 -7.72 7.75 0.10
C LEU A 61 -8.96 7.74 1.00
N ASP A 62 -8.99 8.71 1.92
CA ASP A 62 -10.12 8.89 2.83
C ASP A 62 -11.31 9.53 2.11
N LYS A 63 -12.52 9.25 2.61
CA LYS A 63 -13.75 9.88 2.11
C LYS A 63 -13.64 11.40 2.13
N GLY A 64 -13.82 12.01 0.96
CA GLY A 64 -13.81 13.46 0.77
C GLY A 64 -12.43 14.06 0.52
N GLU A 65 -11.38 13.25 0.48
CA GLU A 65 -10.05 13.66 0.03
C GLU A 65 -9.95 13.49 -1.50
N ALA A 66 -9.36 14.47 -2.20
CA ALA A 66 -9.04 14.35 -3.62
C ALA A 66 -7.60 13.84 -3.79
N PRO A 67 -7.32 12.91 -4.72
CA PRO A 67 -5.96 12.47 -5.01
C PRO A 67 -4.98 13.61 -5.26
N GLU A 68 -5.43 14.66 -5.96
CA GLU A 68 -4.65 15.83 -6.31
C GLU A 68 -4.21 16.63 -5.07
N ASP A 69 -5.04 16.69 -4.03
CA ASP A 69 -4.71 17.36 -2.77
C ASP A 69 -3.58 16.62 -2.02
N ILE A 70 -3.59 15.28 -2.07
CA ILE A 70 -2.51 14.47 -1.49
C ILE A 70 -1.21 14.71 -2.24
N VAL A 71 -1.25 14.64 -3.57
CA VAL A 71 -0.08 14.90 -4.44
C VAL A 71 0.46 16.31 -4.18
N GLN A 72 -0.40 17.32 -4.13
CA GLN A 72 0.01 18.70 -3.87
C GLN A 72 0.60 18.87 -2.46
N SER A 73 0.04 18.20 -1.46
CA SER A 73 0.56 18.21 -0.08
C SER A 73 1.98 17.65 -0.02
N ILE A 74 2.25 16.54 -0.70
CA ILE A 74 3.58 15.92 -0.77
C ILE A 74 4.53 16.80 -1.58
N ARG A 75 4.10 17.32 -2.74
CA ARG A 75 4.86 18.30 -3.55
C ARG A 75 5.30 19.48 -2.70
N ASN A 76 4.39 20.09 -1.95
CA ASN A 76 4.70 21.21 -1.06
C ASN A 76 5.73 20.83 0.02
N ALA A 77 5.62 19.62 0.59
CA ALA A 77 6.57 19.15 1.59
C ALA A 77 7.98 18.94 1.02
N VAL A 78 8.09 18.35 -0.18
CA VAL A 78 9.38 18.20 -0.88
C VAL A 78 9.94 19.57 -1.27
N GLN A 79 9.13 20.46 -1.82
CA GLN A 79 9.55 21.81 -2.20
C GLN A 79 10.07 22.57 -0.98
N LYS A 80 9.34 22.52 0.14
CA LYS A 80 9.78 23.14 1.40
C LYS A 80 11.11 22.56 1.87
N MET A 81 11.29 21.24 1.80
CA MET A 81 12.53 20.57 2.18
C MET A 81 13.74 21.03 1.34
N LEU A 82 13.56 21.28 0.04
CA LEU A 82 14.59 21.83 -0.84
C LEU A 82 14.85 23.32 -0.54
N THR A 83 13.80 24.13 -0.43
CA THR A 83 13.90 25.57 -0.15
C THR A 83 14.57 25.86 1.19
N ASP A 84 14.23 25.11 2.25
CA ASP A 84 14.85 25.23 3.58
C ASP A 84 16.37 24.97 3.53
N ARG A 85 16.88 24.36 2.44
CA ARG A 85 18.30 24.09 2.18
C ARG A 85 18.90 24.98 1.09
N GLN A 86 18.18 26.02 0.67
CA GLN A 86 18.60 26.94 -0.39
C GLN A 86 18.84 26.25 -1.74
N ILE A 87 18.18 25.11 -1.98
CA ILE A 87 18.22 24.41 -3.25
C ILE A 87 17.11 24.94 -4.15
N SER A 88 17.48 25.51 -5.28
CA SER A 88 16.56 25.97 -6.32
C SER A 88 16.22 24.83 -7.28
N GLY A 89 14.95 24.51 -7.43
CA GLY A 89 14.47 23.50 -8.37
C GLY A 89 12.96 23.37 -8.28
N GLY A 90 12.33 23.00 -9.40
CA GLY A 90 10.90 22.69 -9.43
C GLY A 90 10.65 21.26 -8.98
N VAL A 91 9.66 21.06 -8.11
CA VAL A 91 9.17 19.72 -7.78
C VAL A 91 7.94 19.42 -8.63
N ASP A 92 8.12 18.57 -9.66
CA ASP A 92 7.03 18.17 -10.53
C ASP A 92 6.82 16.65 -10.54
N PHE A 93 5.73 16.23 -9.90
CA PHE A 93 5.29 14.84 -9.90
C PHE A 93 4.61 14.50 -11.22
N GLN A 94 5.11 13.48 -11.91
CA GLN A 94 4.50 12.94 -13.12
C GLN A 94 3.64 11.72 -12.79
N PRO A 95 2.38 11.64 -13.24
CA PRO A 95 1.60 10.42 -13.10
C PRO A 95 2.22 9.30 -13.95
N HIS A 96 2.20 8.07 -13.43
CA HIS A 96 2.65 6.89 -14.17
C HIS A 96 1.67 6.60 -15.34
N LYS A 97 2.22 6.31 -16.52
CA LYS A 97 1.44 6.20 -17.78
C LYS A 97 0.31 5.17 -17.73
N ALA A 98 0.54 4.04 -17.05
CA ALA A 98 -0.43 2.95 -16.97
C ALA A 98 -1.23 2.91 -15.65
N TYR A 99 -0.77 3.63 -14.62
CA TYR A 99 -1.30 3.51 -13.26
C TYR A 99 -1.53 4.92 -12.70
N PRO A 100 -2.73 5.49 -12.87
CA PRO A 100 -3.02 6.88 -12.49
C PRO A 100 -2.96 7.14 -10.98
N ASN A 101 -2.94 6.07 -10.18
CA ASN A 101 -2.74 6.11 -8.73
C ASN A 101 -1.27 6.13 -8.31
N VAL A 102 -0.33 6.18 -9.26
CA VAL A 102 1.10 6.25 -9.00
C VAL A 102 1.66 7.55 -9.57
N TYR A 103 2.39 8.29 -8.73
CA TYR A 103 3.04 9.54 -9.09
C TYR A 103 4.54 9.45 -8.83
N LEU A 104 5.34 9.89 -9.79
CA LEU A 104 6.79 9.71 -9.81
C LEU A 104 7.48 11.08 -9.81
N LEU A 105 8.56 11.18 -9.06
CA LEU A 105 9.44 12.33 -9.01
C LEU A 105 10.88 11.83 -9.11
N SER A 106 11.63 12.36 -10.08
CA SER A 106 13.09 12.26 -10.12
C SER A 106 13.71 13.64 -9.94
N LEU A 107 14.74 13.73 -9.11
CA LEU A 107 15.61 14.89 -8.98
C LEU A 107 17.05 14.42 -9.18
N ASP A 108 17.48 14.37 -10.44
CA ASP A 108 18.74 13.75 -10.86
C ASP A 108 19.97 14.39 -10.19
N GLU A 109 19.94 15.71 -9.93
CA GLU A 109 20.99 16.44 -9.21
C GLU A 109 21.31 15.84 -7.82
N PHE A 110 20.32 15.18 -7.20
CA PHE A 110 20.45 14.61 -5.86
C PHE A 110 20.35 13.08 -5.83
N ASP A 111 20.30 12.43 -7.00
CA ASP A 111 20.00 10.99 -7.14
C ASP A 111 18.79 10.60 -6.27
N LEU A 112 17.75 11.42 -6.29
CA LEU A 112 16.53 11.24 -5.49
C LEU A 112 15.39 10.80 -6.39
N HIS A 113 14.92 9.57 -6.19
CA HIS A 113 13.70 9.06 -6.78
C HIS A 113 12.65 8.88 -5.69
N LEU A 114 11.45 9.40 -5.93
CA LEU A 114 10.32 9.29 -5.04
C LEU A 114 9.09 8.83 -5.82
N ALA A 115 8.50 7.73 -5.36
CA ALA A 115 7.23 7.22 -5.87
C ALA A 115 6.14 7.38 -4.79
N LEU A 116 5.02 7.97 -5.17
CA LEU A 116 3.80 8.05 -4.38
C LEU A 116 2.78 7.06 -4.94
N HIS A 117 2.34 6.12 -4.12
CA HIS A 117 1.27 5.19 -4.42
C HIS A 117 0.03 5.54 -3.59
N LEU A 118 -1.07 5.86 -4.26
CA LEU A 118 -2.38 6.05 -3.64
C LEU A 118 -3.20 4.76 -3.77
N ALA A 119 -3.81 4.31 -2.69
CA ALA A 119 -4.83 3.27 -2.78
C ALA A 119 -6.12 3.88 -3.33
N LEU A 120 -6.34 3.80 -4.65
CA LEU A 120 -7.56 4.33 -5.30
C LEU A 120 -8.62 3.25 -5.53
N ASP A 121 -8.21 2.00 -5.66
CA ASP A 121 -9.10 0.90 -6.03
C ASP A 121 -9.87 0.42 -4.80
N LYS A 122 -11.20 0.55 -4.83
CA LYS A 122 -12.09 -0.06 -3.85
C LYS A 122 -12.50 -1.43 -4.34
N TRP A 123 -12.40 -2.44 -3.47
CA TRP A 123 -12.93 -3.77 -3.76
C TRP A 123 -14.46 -3.75 -3.90
N HIS A 124 -15.14 -2.83 -3.20
CA HIS A 124 -16.59 -2.64 -3.31
C HIS A 124 -16.96 -1.15 -3.25
N ASP A 125 -17.82 -0.70 -4.17
CA ASP A 125 -18.19 0.72 -4.32
C ASP A 125 -18.81 1.35 -3.07
N SER A 126 -19.43 0.53 -2.21
CA SER A 126 -20.02 0.99 -0.96
C SER A 126 -19.00 1.32 0.13
N PHE A 127 -17.71 0.99 -0.07
CA PHE A 127 -16.70 1.27 0.94
C PHE A 127 -16.45 2.76 1.08
N ILE A 128 -16.25 3.20 2.32
CA ILE A 128 -16.08 4.62 2.66
C ILE A 128 -14.74 5.11 2.12
N ASN A 129 -13.67 4.41 2.48
CA ASN A 129 -12.29 4.72 2.14
C ASN A 129 -11.76 3.71 1.10
N ALA A 130 -10.75 4.10 0.34
CA ALA A 130 -9.94 3.18 -0.47
C ALA A 130 -8.58 3.03 0.22
N THR A 131 -8.20 1.81 0.57
CA THR A 131 -7.00 1.55 1.36
C THR A 131 -6.19 0.39 0.78
N ILE A 132 -4.96 0.20 1.27
CA ILE A 132 -4.19 -0.99 0.88
C ILE A 132 -4.89 -2.31 1.25
N ASP A 133 -5.81 -2.29 2.23
CA ASP A 133 -6.58 -3.47 2.63
C ASP A 133 -7.50 -3.95 1.48
N ASP A 134 -7.90 -3.08 0.53
CA ASP A 134 -8.64 -3.47 -0.67
C ASP A 134 -7.82 -4.42 -1.56
N TYR A 135 -6.53 -4.13 -1.75
CA TYR A 135 -5.60 -4.95 -2.52
C TYR A 135 -5.36 -6.29 -1.81
N VAL A 136 -5.22 -6.25 -0.48
CA VAL A 136 -5.08 -7.45 0.35
C VAL A 136 -6.34 -8.32 0.24
N LEU A 137 -7.52 -7.71 0.28
CA LEU A 137 -8.79 -8.42 0.17
C LEU A 137 -8.96 -9.06 -1.20
N ASP A 138 -8.74 -8.32 -2.30
CA ASP A 138 -8.78 -8.89 -3.65
C ASP A 138 -7.85 -10.09 -3.77
N LEU A 139 -6.59 -9.95 -3.32
CA LEU A 139 -5.63 -11.04 -3.37
C LEU A 139 -6.05 -12.25 -2.52
N ALA A 140 -6.64 -12.02 -1.33
CA ALA A 140 -7.12 -13.09 -0.46
C ALA A 140 -8.31 -13.86 -1.06
N LEU A 141 -9.12 -13.20 -1.89
CA LEU A 141 -10.30 -13.76 -2.54
C LEU A 141 -9.97 -14.50 -3.85
N ARG A 142 -8.73 -14.43 -4.34
CA ARG A 142 -8.27 -15.28 -5.45
C ARG A 142 -8.33 -16.75 -5.02
N GLU A 143 -8.90 -17.60 -5.87
CA GLU A 143 -9.16 -19.01 -5.53
C GLU A 143 -7.88 -19.76 -5.14
N GLN A 144 -6.78 -19.50 -5.86
CA GLN A 144 -5.48 -20.11 -5.56
C GLN A 144 -4.92 -19.65 -4.21
N THR A 145 -5.04 -18.37 -3.87
CA THR A 145 -4.63 -17.83 -2.56
C THR A 145 -5.48 -18.42 -1.44
N ALA A 146 -6.80 -18.44 -1.60
CA ALA A 146 -7.73 -19.04 -0.64
C ALA A 146 -7.44 -20.53 -0.43
N SER A 147 -7.15 -21.27 -1.51
CA SER A 147 -6.73 -22.67 -1.46
C SER A 147 -5.44 -22.87 -0.66
N SER A 148 -4.41 -22.07 -0.93
CA SER A 148 -3.15 -22.11 -0.19
C SER A 148 -3.32 -21.81 1.31
N LEU A 149 -4.17 -20.83 1.66
CA LEU A 149 -4.47 -20.48 3.05
C LEU A 149 -5.19 -21.62 3.80
N LEU A 150 -6.04 -22.38 3.10
CA LEU A 150 -6.79 -23.51 3.67
C LEU A 150 -6.00 -24.81 3.75
N ARG A 151 -4.95 -24.98 2.92
CA ARG A 151 -4.17 -26.22 2.85
C ARG A 151 -3.64 -26.69 4.21
N LYS A 152 -3.37 -25.76 5.13
CA LYS A 152 -2.85 -26.04 6.48
C LYS A 152 -3.94 -26.28 7.55
N LYS A 153 -5.22 -26.23 7.17
CA LYS A 153 -6.35 -26.26 8.11
C LYS A 153 -7.05 -27.61 8.22
N GLU A 154 -6.81 -28.54 7.29
CA GLU A 154 -7.43 -29.89 7.28
C GLU A 154 -8.96 -29.87 7.32
N TRP A 155 -9.57 -28.80 6.80
CA TRP A 155 -11.03 -28.64 6.78
C TRP A 155 -11.65 -29.26 5.53
N SER A 156 -12.89 -29.73 5.63
CA SER A 156 -13.69 -30.25 4.52
C SER A 156 -14.31 -29.15 3.63
N THR A 157 -13.89 -27.90 3.78
CA THR A 157 -14.41 -26.74 3.04
C THR A 157 -13.60 -26.51 1.77
N THR A 158 -14.23 -25.90 0.76
CA THR A 158 -13.55 -25.45 -0.46
C THR A 158 -13.17 -23.96 -0.38
N PRO A 159 -12.22 -23.49 -1.20
CA PRO A 159 -11.91 -22.07 -1.34
C PRO A 159 -13.14 -21.23 -1.68
N ALA A 160 -13.94 -21.66 -2.66
CA ALA A 160 -15.18 -20.99 -3.05
C ALA A 160 -16.19 -20.86 -1.90
N GLN A 161 -16.31 -21.88 -1.03
CA GLN A 161 -17.18 -21.82 0.14
C GLN A 161 -16.71 -20.79 1.17
N ILE A 162 -15.39 -20.64 1.35
CA ILE A 162 -14.82 -19.65 2.27
C ILE A 162 -14.98 -18.24 1.71
N ILE A 163 -14.64 -18.04 0.44
CA ILE A 163 -14.85 -16.78 -0.28
C ILE A 163 -16.31 -16.34 -0.11
N ARG A 164 -17.26 -17.22 -0.45
CA ARG A 164 -18.69 -16.95 -0.30
C ARG A 164 -19.13 -16.66 1.15
N LYS A 165 -18.51 -17.29 2.14
CA LYS A 165 -18.80 -16.99 3.55
C LYS A 165 -18.34 -15.59 3.93
N VAL A 166 -17.18 -15.16 3.44
CA VAL A 166 -16.57 -13.86 3.74
C VAL A 166 -17.24 -12.73 2.97
N THR A 167 -17.63 -12.94 1.71
CA THR A 167 -18.16 -11.87 0.84
C THR A 167 -19.69 -11.77 0.84
N GLU A 168 -20.41 -12.86 1.10
CA GLU A 168 -21.88 -12.89 1.03
C GLU A 168 -22.52 -13.27 2.36
N ARG A 169 -22.27 -14.48 2.86
CA ARG A 169 -23.14 -15.08 3.90
C ARG A 169 -23.03 -14.37 5.24
N ILE A 170 -21.81 -14.15 5.73
CA ILE A 170 -21.62 -13.47 7.02
C ILE A 170 -21.93 -11.97 6.89
N PRO A 171 -21.49 -11.25 5.83
CA PRO A 171 -21.92 -9.88 5.61
C PRO A 171 -23.44 -9.70 5.56
N ALA A 172 -24.17 -10.58 4.86
CA ALA A 172 -25.63 -10.53 4.83
C ALA A 172 -26.25 -10.71 6.21
N LEU A 173 -25.76 -11.69 6.99
CA LEU A 173 -26.21 -11.89 8.37
C LEU A 173 -25.95 -10.65 9.24
N LEU A 174 -24.77 -10.03 9.13
CA LEU A 174 -24.45 -8.82 9.89
C LEU A 174 -25.35 -7.66 9.47
N GLN A 175 -25.59 -7.49 8.18
CA GLN A 175 -26.47 -6.48 7.62
C GLN A 175 -27.92 -6.63 8.09
N ASP A 176 -28.46 -7.86 8.11
CA ASP A 176 -29.80 -8.17 8.63
C ASP A 176 -29.95 -7.81 10.12
N ASN A 177 -28.83 -7.80 10.86
CA ASN A 177 -28.76 -7.38 12.25
C ASN A 177 -28.36 -5.90 12.42
N GLY A 178 -28.33 -5.11 11.34
CA GLY A 178 -28.01 -3.68 11.38
C GLY A 178 -26.52 -3.37 11.62
N ILE A 179 -25.62 -4.31 11.34
CA ILE A 179 -24.17 -4.15 11.48
C ILE A 179 -23.54 -4.08 10.08
N PRO A 180 -23.35 -2.87 9.52
CA PRO A 180 -22.78 -2.72 8.19
C PRO A 180 -21.26 -2.94 8.20
N LEU A 181 -20.73 -3.62 7.17
CA LEU A 181 -19.30 -3.65 6.87
C LEU A 181 -18.99 -2.59 5.82
N GLN A 182 -18.19 -1.58 6.17
CA GLN A 182 -18.04 -0.36 5.36
C GLN A 182 -16.61 -0.14 4.85
N GLU A 183 -15.67 -1.00 5.21
CA GLU A 183 -14.27 -0.90 4.80
C GLU A 183 -13.70 -2.28 4.45
N ALA A 184 -12.74 -2.33 3.52
CA ALA A 184 -12.03 -3.56 3.18
C ALA A 184 -11.39 -4.22 4.42
N LYS A 185 -10.90 -3.40 5.35
CA LYS A 185 -10.32 -3.86 6.62
C LYS A 185 -11.28 -4.71 7.46
N ASP A 186 -12.58 -4.46 7.39
CA ASP A 186 -13.57 -5.26 8.10
C ASP A 186 -13.72 -6.64 7.48
N TYR A 187 -13.70 -6.72 6.15
CA TYR A 187 -13.68 -7.98 5.41
C TYR A 187 -12.37 -8.74 5.61
N VAL A 188 -11.23 -8.06 5.66
CA VAL A 188 -9.92 -8.65 5.99
C VAL A 188 -9.93 -9.26 7.40
N ARG A 189 -10.50 -8.55 8.39
CA ARG A 189 -10.70 -9.09 9.76
C ARG A 189 -11.64 -10.29 9.77
N LEU A 190 -12.77 -10.18 9.05
CA LEU A 190 -13.74 -11.25 8.93
C LEU A 190 -13.10 -12.50 8.30
N TYR A 191 -12.36 -12.34 7.21
CA TYR A 191 -11.64 -13.42 6.56
C TYR A 191 -10.70 -14.10 7.55
N ALA A 192 -9.85 -13.31 8.22
CA ALA A 192 -8.91 -13.81 9.21
C ALA A 192 -9.62 -14.57 10.34
N ALA A 193 -10.79 -14.12 10.78
CA ALA A 193 -11.62 -14.79 11.78
C ALA A 193 -12.21 -16.11 11.26
N VAL A 194 -12.79 -16.11 10.05
CA VAL A 194 -13.36 -17.30 9.40
C VAL A 194 -12.33 -18.41 9.26
N ILE A 195 -11.10 -18.07 8.86
CA ILE A 195 -10.02 -19.06 8.74
C ILE A 195 -9.23 -19.27 10.03
N GLN A 196 -9.65 -18.68 11.16
CA GLN A 196 -8.98 -18.80 12.46
C GLN A 196 -7.47 -18.51 12.36
N ALA A 197 -7.10 -17.41 11.70
CA ALA A 197 -5.71 -17.00 11.54
C ALA A 197 -5.12 -16.35 12.80
N HIS A 198 -5.95 -16.07 13.82
CA HIS A 198 -5.62 -15.46 15.12
C HIS A 198 -4.55 -14.37 15.03
N SER A 199 -4.73 -13.44 14.09
CA SER A 199 -3.72 -12.45 13.79
C SER A 199 -4.35 -11.09 13.49
N SER A 200 -3.61 -10.02 13.75
CA SER A 200 -4.00 -8.68 13.34
C SER A 200 -4.17 -8.58 11.81
N PRO A 201 -4.93 -7.59 11.29
CA PRO A 201 -5.09 -7.37 9.85
C PRO A 201 -3.74 -7.28 9.12
N ALA A 202 -2.78 -6.54 9.67
CA ALA A 202 -1.45 -6.41 9.09
C ALA A 202 -0.71 -7.76 8.98
N ILE A 203 -0.76 -8.60 10.02
CA ILE A 203 -0.13 -9.93 9.98
C ILE A 203 -0.85 -10.83 8.95
N PHE A 204 -2.17 -10.73 8.87
CA PHE A 204 -2.95 -11.48 7.89
C PHE A 204 -2.61 -11.03 6.45
N ALA A 205 -2.47 -9.74 6.19
CA ALA A 205 -2.01 -9.22 4.90
C ALA A 205 -0.68 -9.84 4.47
N GLY A 206 0.30 -9.88 5.38
CA GLY A 206 1.58 -10.55 5.13
C GLY A 206 1.44 -12.05 4.84
N LYS A 207 0.47 -12.74 5.45
CA LYS A 207 0.17 -14.15 5.16
C LYS A 207 -0.49 -14.32 3.79
N VAL A 208 -1.44 -13.45 3.43
CA VAL A 208 -2.11 -13.45 2.11
C VAL A 208 -1.06 -13.32 1.01
N VAL A 209 -0.22 -12.29 1.07
CA VAL A 209 0.84 -12.07 0.07
C VAL A 209 1.84 -13.24 0.06
N ALA A 210 2.15 -13.87 1.20
CA ALA A 210 3.04 -15.03 1.22
C ALA A 210 2.44 -16.29 0.56
N ASN A 211 1.11 -16.43 0.53
CA ASN A 211 0.42 -17.64 0.03
C ASN A 211 -0.19 -17.46 -1.38
N ALA A 212 -0.18 -16.25 -1.91
CA ALA A 212 -0.64 -15.99 -3.28
C ALA A 212 0.39 -16.44 -4.34
N SER A 213 -0.10 -16.69 -5.55
CA SER A 213 0.73 -16.93 -6.73
C SER A 213 1.50 -15.67 -7.13
N GLN A 214 2.57 -15.81 -7.92
CA GLN A 214 3.29 -14.62 -8.43
C GLN A 214 2.45 -13.84 -9.44
N GLU A 215 1.67 -14.54 -10.27
CA GLU A 215 0.76 -13.91 -11.24
C GLU A 215 -0.30 -13.07 -10.53
N ASP A 216 -0.99 -13.61 -9.52
CA ASP A 216 -1.99 -12.84 -8.77
C ASP A 216 -1.36 -11.63 -8.05
N LYS A 217 -0.15 -11.78 -7.49
CA LYS A 217 0.57 -10.65 -6.89
C LYS A 217 0.88 -9.57 -7.92
N GLN A 218 1.37 -9.96 -9.10
CA GLN A 218 1.69 -9.04 -10.18
C GLN A 218 0.45 -8.31 -10.67
N ASN A 219 -0.68 -9.01 -10.76
CA ASN A 219 -1.95 -8.43 -11.20
C ASN A 219 -2.55 -7.48 -10.16
N VAL A 220 -2.68 -7.93 -8.91
CA VAL A 220 -3.34 -7.15 -7.85
C VAL A 220 -2.48 -5.97 -7.40
N PHE A 221 -1.18 -6.18 -7.23
CA PHE A 221 -0.25 -5.13 -6.77
C PHE A 221 0.51 -4.46 -7.93
N ALA A 222 0.00 -4.53 -9.17
CA ALA A 222 0.66 -3.95 -10.35
C ALA A 222 1.06 -2.47 -10.16
N PRO A 223 0.20 -1.59 -9.60
CA PRO A 223 0.57 -0.20 -9.35
C PRO A 223 1.71 -0.05 -8.33
N LEU A 224 1.66 -0.80 -7.22
CA LEU A 224 2.71 -0.79 -6.21
C LEU A 224 4.04 -1.31 -6.76
N LEU A 225 4.00 -2.36 -7.59
CA LEU A 225 5.19 -2.90 -8.24
C LEU A 225 5.78 -1.92 -9.25
N ALA A 226 4.96 -1.17 -9.99
CA ALA A 226 5.45 -0.11 -10.88
C ALA A 226 6.16 1.00 -10.10
N ALA A 227 5.60 1.42 -8.95
CA ALA A 227 6.24 2.37 -8.06
C ALA A 227 7.60 1.85 -7.54
N LEU A 228 7.67 0.57 -7.13
CA LEU A 228 8.92 -0.05 -6.68
C LEU A 228 9.95 -0.16 -7.80
N ASN A 229 9.55 -0.58 -9.00
CA ASN A 229 10.45 -0.71 -10.16
C ASN A 229 11.09 0.62 -10.54
N PHE A 230 10.32 1.72 -10.54
CA PHE A 230 10.85 3.07 -10.76
C PHE A 230 11.96 3.44 -9.76
N LEU A 231 11.83 2.99 -8.51
CA LEU A 231 12.83 3.24 -7.47
C LEU A 231 14.10 2.40 -7.64
N GLU A 232 14.08 1.35 -8.46
CA GLU A 232 15.28 0.56 -8.78
C GLU A 232 16.05 1.12 -9.98
N GLU A 233 15.44 2.01 -10.75
CA GLU A 233 16.09 2.62 -11.91
C GLU A 233 17.29 3.49 -11.46
N PRO A 234 18.44 3.38 -12.15
CA PRO A 234 19.56 4.30 -11.93
C PRO A 234 19.16 5.71 -12.40
N SER A 235 19.67 6.75 -11.73
CA SER A 235 19.56 8.12 -12.22
C SER A 235 20.28 8.22 -13.57
N SER A 236 19.60 8.78 -14.57
CA SER A 236 20.10 8.94 -15.94
C SER A 236 21.08 10.10 -16.11
#